data_AF-A0A6N7CL65-F1
#
_entry.id   AF-A0A6N7CL65-F1
#
_cell.length_a   1.000
_cell.length_b   1.000
_cell.length_c   1.000
_cell.angle_alpha   90.00
_cell.angle_beta   90.00
_cell.angle_gamma   90.00
#
_symmetry.space_group_name_H-M   'P 1'
#
loop_
_entity.id
_entity.type
_entity.pdbx_description
1 polymer ?
#
loop_
_entity_poly.entity_id
_entity_poly.type
_entity_poly.pdbx_seq_one_letter_code
_entity_poly.pdbx_strand_id
1 'polypeptide(L)'
;MSVPTSARTVVTTDIAIVGGGPAGLSAAIRLGKAHGRRALVLDREGRAGGIPRHCDHPGYGIRDLHTFIGGPAYAERLVRSATDAGADIRTNATVTAVHPDGALDVTSPAGLLRVEAKALVLATGARERARPARLIPGDRPAGVYTTGQLQNLVHLHHGRVGKRAVIVGGELVSWSAAMTLRHAGCDTVLMTTQYPSPESYAAFNIPGKALFRFAIATRTRVVGIIGRKNVEAIEIEHLDTGVRTKIDCDTVIFTGDWIPDHELARSAGIELDPGTKGPLVDTALRTSARGVFAAGNVLHPVDTADIAALDGTFVADQVAGYLDSHSPAPTGEALRILADKPFRWVSPGLLRPGDPAPPRQRLLLWTDTLVRFPKVTVSQGGRVVAARTLPWAASPGRVFRVPWSIMRDVDPSRGPVTVGLANATRTAPALNGVGQYIPARCS
;
A
#
# COMPACT_ATOMS: atom_id res chain seq x y z
N MET A 1 -10.60 41.37 -10.85
CA MET A 1 -11.14 40.64 -12.01
C MET A 1 -11.72 39.33 -11.51
N SER A 2 -13.05 39.23 -11.45
CA SER A 2 -13.75 37.98 -11.15
C SER A 2 -13.54 37.03 -12.34
N VAL A 3 -12.81 35.95 -12.12
CA VAL A 3 -12.78 34.84 -13.09
C VAL A 3 -14.22 34.34 -13.21
N PRO A 4 -14.80 34.27 -14.42
CA PRO A 4 -16.14 33.72 -14.59
C PRO A 4 -16.12 32.28 -14.06
N THR A 5 -16.88 31.99 -13.02
CA THR A 5 -17.10 30.64 -12.53
C THR A 5 -17.80 29.90 -13.67
N SER A 6 -17.07 29.12 -14.46
CA SER A 6 -17.70 28.21 -15.42
C SER A 6 -18.72 27.38 -14.65
N ALA A 7 -19.97 27.35 -15.11
CA ALA A 7 -21.03 26.61 -14.44
C ALA A 7 -20.57 25.16 -14.22
N ARG A 8 -20.25 24.80 -12.97
CA ARG A 8 -19.83 23.44 -12.62
C ARG A 8 -21.05 22.55 -12.72
N THR A 9 -20.94 21.43 -13.44
CA THR A 9 -22.01 20.43 -13.45
C THR A 9 -22.08 19.77 -12.08
N VAL A 10 -23.25 19.82 -11.44
CA VAL A 10 -23.48 19.15 -10.14
C VAL A 10 -23.97 17.73 -10.39
N VAL A 11 -23.36 16.76 -9.73
CA VAL A 11 -23.75 15.34 -9.75
C VAL A 11 -24.05 14.91 -8.33
N THR A 12 -25.29 14.53 -8.05
CA THR A 12 -25.69 14.03 -6.74
C THR A 12 -25.72 12.50 -6.73
N THR A 13 -25.19 11.89 -5.68
CA THR A 13 -25.22 10.44 -5.45
C THR A 13 -25.40 10.16 -3.97
N ASP A 14 -25.86 8.96 -3.59
CA ASP A 14 -25.82 8.57 -2.18
C ASP A 14 -24.39 8.22 -1.76
N ILE A 15 -23.63 7.58 -2.66
CA ILE A 15 -22.29 7.06 -2.39
C ILE A 15 -21.33 7.47 -3.49
N ALA A 16 -20.21 8.08 -3.11
CA ALA A 16 -19.06 8.29 -3.97
C ALA A 16 -17.86 7.45 -3.48
N ILE A 17 -17.16 6.81 -4.41
CA ILE A 17 -15.95 6.03 -4.15
C ILE A 17 -14.83 6.63 -5.00
N VAL A 18 -13.74 7.06 -4.36
CA VAL A 18 -12.59 7.66 -5.04
C VAL A 18 -11.49 6.61 -5.19
N GLY A 19 -11.32 6.12 -6.41
CA GLY A 19 -10.38 5.07 -6.79
C GLY A 19 -11.11 3.81 -7.29
N GLY A 20 -10.96 3.50 -8.57
CA GLY A 20 -11.46 2.28 -9.22
C GLY A 20 -10.48 1.12 -9.11
N GLY A 21 -9.70 1.03 -8.03
CA GLY A 21 -8.86 -0.14 -7.74
C GLY A 21 -9.63 -1.26 -7.03
N PRO A 22 -8.95 -2.36 -6.62
CA PRO A 22 -9.59 -3.51 -5.98
C PRO A 22 -10.46 -3.16 -4.77
N ALA A 23 -10.00 -2.25 -3.89
CA ALA A 23 -10.78 -1.82 -2.73
C ALA A 23 -12.08 -1.10 -3.14
N GLY A 24 -11.99 -0.10 -4.03
CA GLY A 24 -13.16 0.67 -4.46
C GLY A 24 -14.15 -0.15 -5.28
N LEU A 25 -13.67 -1.00 -6.19
CA LEU A 25 -14.51 -1.88 -7.00
C LEU A 25 -15.22 -2.93 -6.13
N SER A 26 -14.52 -3.56 -5.19
CA SER A 26 -15.16 -4.53 -4.28
C SER A 26 -16.15 -3.89 -3.32
N ALA A 27 -15.90 -2.65 -2.88
CA ALA A 27 -16.89 -1.87 -2.14
C ALA A 27 -18.15 -1.64 -2.98
N ALA A 28 -18.00 -1.19 -4.24
CA ALA A 28 -19.11 -0.99 -5.16
C ALA A 28 -19.91 -2.28 -5.44
N ILE A 29 -19.22 -3.42 -5.64
CA ILE A 29 -19.84 -4.74 -5.80
C ILE A 29 -20.70 -5.09 -4.59
N ARG A 30 -20.14 -4.94 -3.37
CA ARG A 30 -20.83 -5.30 -2.13
C ARG A 30 -22.03 -4.39 -1.87
N LEU A 31 -21.91 -3.08 -2.10
CA LEU A 31 -23.01 -2.13 -1.98
C LEU A 31 -24.16 -2.46 -2.93
N GLY A 32 -23.86 -2.76 -4.20
CA GLY A 32 -24.88 -3.14 -5.18
C GLY A 32 -25.55 -4.48 -4.85
N LYS A 33 -24.76 -5.54 -4.65
CA LYS A 33 -25.29 -6.90 -4.50
C LYS A 33 -25.94 -7.19 -3.15
N ALA A 34 -25.40 -6.65 -2.06
CA ALA A 34 -25.86 -6.97 -0.72
C ALA A 34 -26.82 -5.93 -0.14
N HIS A 35 -26.70 -4.67 -0.57
CA HIS A 35 -27.47 -3.56 0.00
C HIS A 35 -28.38 -2.89 -1.02
N GLY A 36 -28.34 -3.28 -2.31
CA GLY A 36 -29.15 -2.67 -3.37
C GLY A 36 -28.79 -1.20 -3.64
N ARG A 37 -27.58 -0.77 -3.24
CA ARG A 37 -27.13 0.63 -3.33
C ARG A 37 -26.13 0.81 -4.46
N ARG A 38 -26.44 1.71 -5.40
CA ARG A 38 -25.53 2.08 -6.49
C ARG A 38 -24.51 3.10 -5.99
N ALA A 39 -23.25 2.91 -6.38
CA ALA A 39 -22.16 3.82 -6.07
C ALA A 39 -21.60 4.46 -7.33
N LEU A 40 -21.21 5.74 -7.23
CA LEU A 40 -20.40 6.43 -8.22
C LEU A 40 -18.92 6.19 -7.92
N VAL A 41 -18.23 5.48 -8.80
CA VAL A 41 -16.78 5.21 -8.70
C VAL A 41 -16.04 6.17 -9.62
N LEU A 42 -15.15 6.99 -9.06
CA LEU A 42 -14.34 7.95 -9.79
C LEU A 42 -12.89 7.44 -9.86
N ASP A 43 -12.36 7.27 -11.07
CA ASP A 43 -10.97 6.86 -11.28
C ASP A 43 -10.26 7.85 -12.20
N ARG A 44 -9.04 8.26 -11.82
CA ARG A 44 -8.23 9.21 -12.58
C ARG A 44 -7.65 8.61 -13.86
N GLU A 45 -7.44 7.29 -13.88
CA GLU A 45 -6.87 6.57 -15.01
C GLU A 45 -7.92 6.35 -16.11
N GLY A 46 -7.49 6.12 -17.36
CA GLY A 46 -8.38 5.87 -18.48
C GLY A 46 -9.15 4.54 -18.38
N ARG A 47 -8.71 3.62 -17.51
CA ARG A 47 -9.37 2.33 -17.24
C ARG A 47 -9.35 2.06 -15.73
N ALA A 48 -10.51 1.71 -15.17
CA ALA A 48 -10.61 1.19 -13.82
C ALA A 48 -9.96 -0.20 -13.71
N GLY A 49 -9.62 -0.60 -12.48
CA GLY A 49 -8.96 -1.86 -12.16
C GLY A 49 -7.70 -1.70 -11.29
N GLY A 50 -7.20 -0.47 -11.14
CA GLY A 50 -6.01 -0.14 -10.37
C GLY A 50 -4.73 -0.83 -10.86
N ILE A 51 -3.74 -0.94 -9.96
CA ILE A 51 -2.42 -1.53 -10.21
C ILE A 51 -2.45 -2.94 -10.83
N PRO A 52 -3.36 -3.87 -10.46
CA PRO A 52 -3.40 -5.20 -11.07
C PRO A 52 -3.44 -5.20 -12.61
N ARG A 53 -3.96 -4.15 -13.26
CA ARG A 53 -3.91 -3.99 -14.72
C ARG A 53 -2.50 -4.05 -15.29
N HIS A 54 -1.48 -3.70 -14.50
CA HIS A 54 -0.09 -3.57 -14.94
C HIS A 54 0.73 -4.82 -14.57
N CYS A 55 0.16 -5.78 -13.84
CA CYS A 55 0.92 -6.89 -13.28
C CYS A 55 0.61 -8.19 -14.03
N ASP A 56 1.30 -8.42 -15.15
CA ASP A 56 1.10 -9.58 -16.00
C ASP A 56 1.80 -10.84 -15.47
N HIS A 57 1.33 -11.31 -14.32
CA HIS A 57 1.73 -12.57 -13.71
C HIS A 57 0.57 -13.13 -12.87
N PRO A 58 0.54 -14.46 -12.62
CA PRO A 58 -0.51 -15.06 -11.81
C PRO A 58 -0.34 -14.71 -10.32
N GLY A 59 -1.33 -15.07 -9.50
CA GLY A 59 -1.34 -14.83 -8.05
C GLY A 59 -2.44 -13.88 -7.57
N TYR A 60 -3.31 -13.43 -8.46
CA TYR A 60 -4.43 -12.54 -8.14
C TYR A 60 -5.72 -13.33 -7.90
N GLY A 61 -6.56 -12.84 -6.99
CA GLY A 61 -7.87 -13.41 -6.69
C GLY A 61 -7.89 -14.54 -5.67
N ILE A 62 -6.77 -14.85 -4.99
CA ILE A 62 -6.64 -16.05 -4.14
C ILE A 62 -7.58 -15.99 -2.94
N ARG A 63 -7.64 -14.85 -2.24
CA ARG A 63 -8.35 -14.75 -0.96
C ARG A 63 -9.78 -14.24 -1.07
N ASP A 64 -10.05 -13.40 -2.06
CA ASP A 64 -11.33 -12.73 -2.24
C ASP A 64 -12.23 -13.44 -3.26
N LEU A 65 -11.66 -13.91 -4.37
CA LEU A 65 -12.37 -14.60 -5.45
C LEU A 65 -12.12 -16.11 -5.50
N HIS A 66 -11.29 -16.65 -4.60
CA HIS A 66 -10.87 -18.04 -4.55
C HIS A 66 -10.38 -18.58 -5.91
N THR A 67 -9.52 -17.82 -6.58
CA THR A 67 -8.98 -18.14 -7.91
C THR A 67 -7.48 -17.84 -8.01
N PHE A 68 -6.85 -18.18 -9.13
CA PHE A 68 -5.43 -17.94 -9.38
C PHE A 68 -5.24 -17.46 -10.82
N ILE A 69 -5.49 -16.18 -11.05
CA ILE A 69 -5.46 -15.57 -12.38
C ILE A 69 -4.41 -14.45 -12.47
N GLY A 70 -4.16 -13.98 -13.69
CA GLY A 70 -3.30 -12.83 -13.94
C GLY A 70 -3.91 -11.52 -13.43
N GLY A 71 -3.06 -10.52 -13.14
CA GLY A 71 -3.49 -9.20 -12.69
C GLY A 71 -4.52 -8.52 -13.61
N PRO A 72 -4.31 -8.45 -14.94
CA PRO A 72 -5.25 -7.84 -15.87
C PRO A 72 -6.62 -8.53 -15.87
N ALA A 73 -6.65 -9.86 -15.85
CA ALA A 73 -7.89 -10.65 -15.81
C ALA A 73 -8.65 -10.44 -14.48
N TYR A 74 -7.93 -10.32 -13.37
CA TYR A 74 -8.49 -9.97 -12.07
C TYR A 74 -9.12 -8.57 -12.07
N ALA A 75 -8.40 -7.57 -12.59
CA ALA A 75 -8.89 -6.21 -12.72
C ALA A 75 -10.18 -6.13 -13.56
N GLU A 76 -10.18 -6.75 -14.73
CA GLU A 76 -11.34 -6.79 -15.62
C GLU A 76 -12.54 -7.49 -14.97
N ARG A 77 -12.31 -8.61 -14.26
CA ARG A 77 -13.36 -9.32 -13.55
C ARG A 77 -14.00 -8.46 -12.46
N LEU A 78 -13.21 -7.68 -11.71
CA LEU A 78 -13.74 -6.75 -10.71
C LEU A 78 -14.52 -5.61 -11.35
N VAL A 79 -14.01 -5.00 -12.43
CA VAL A 79 -14.72 -3.93 -13.16
C VAL A 79 -16.07 -4.44 -13.66
N ARG A 80 -16.09 -5.58 -14.36
CA ARG A 80 -17.34 -6.19 -14.85
C ARG A 80 -18.30 -6.49 -13.69
N SER A 81 -17.82 -7.10 -12.62
CA SER A 81 -18.66 -7.43 -11.46
C SER A 81 -19.26 -6.19 -10.78
N ALA A 82 -18.53 -5.07 -10.76
CA ALA A 82 -19.00 -3.79 -10.21
C ALA A 82 -20.06 -3.16 -11.13
N THR A 83 -19.84 -3.17 -12.44
CA THR A 83 -20.83 -2.73 -13.43
C THR A 83 -22.10 -3.57 -13.36
N ASP A 84 -21.98 -4.90 -13.29
CA ASP A 84 -23.13 -5.83 -13.15
C ASP A 84 -23.90 -5.60 -11.84
N ALA A 85 -23.22 -5.09 -10.80
CA ALA A 85 -23.84 -4.70 -9.53
C ALA A 85 -24.48 -3.29 -9.57
N GLY A 86 -24.41 -2.60 -10.70
CA GLY A 86 -25.04 -1.29 -10.91
C GLY A 86 -24.17 -0.07 -10.55
N ALA A 87 -22.85 -0.24 -10.39
CA ALA A 87 -21.94 0.88 -10.16
C ALA A 87 -21.81 1.78 -11.41
N ASP A 88 -21.88 3.10 -11.22
CA ASP A 88 -21.52 4.11 -12.24
C ASP A 88 -20.01 4.34 -12.14
N ILE A 89 -19.23 3.78 -13.07
CA ILE A 89 -17.77 3.91 -13.07
C ILE A 89 -17.35 4.97 -14.08
N ARG A 90 -16.80 6.09 -13.60
CA ARG A 90 -16.28 7.17 -14.44
C ARG A 90 -14.76 7.20 -14.38
N THR A 91 -14.15 6.85 -15.50
CA THR A 91 -12.70 6.92 -15.72
C THR A 91 -12.29 8.29 -16.26
N ASN A 92 -10.99 8.59 -16.28
CA ASN A 92 -10.46 9.94 -16.56
C ASN A 92 -11.11 11.02 -15.67
N ALA A 93 -11.61 10.66 -14.50
CA ALA A 93 -12.30 11.54 -13.56
C ALA A 93 -11.42 11.70 -12.32
N THR A 94 -10.59 12.73 -12.32
CA THR A 94 -9.66 13.00 -11.23
C THR A 94 -10.35 13.83 -10.17
N VAL A 95 -10.54 13.25 -8.98
CA VAL A 95 -10.93 14.03 -7.80
C VAL A 95 -9.74 14.89 -7.38
N THR A 96 -9.94 16.20 -7.33
CA THR A 96 -8.89 17.20 -7.05
C THR A 96 -9.04 17.84 -5.68
N ALA A 97 -10.24 17.80 -5.10
CA ALA A 97 -10.49 18.26 -3.74
C ALA A 97 -11.62 17.46 -3.08
N VAL A 98 -11.53 17.31 -1.76
CA VAL A 98 -12.61 16.88 -0.88
C VAL A 98 -12.88 18.03 0.07
N HIS A 99 -14.11 18.54 0.05
CA HIS A 99 -14.54 19.68 0.86
C HIS A 99 -15.04 19.24 2.24
N PRO A 100 -15.08 20.14 3.24
CA PRO A 100 -15.55 19.80 4.59
C PRO A 100 -17.00 19.29 4.67
N ASP A 101 -17.84 19.67 3.70
CA ASP A 101 -19.21 19.20 3.54
C ASP A 101 -19.32 17.82 2.87
N GLY A 102 -18.18 17.20 2.51
CA GLY A 102 -18.10 15.91 1.82
C GLY A 102 -18.20 16.00 0.30
N ALA A 103 -18.40 17.19 -0.27
CA ALA A 103 -18.45 17.37 -1.72
C ALA A 103 -17.06 17.19 -2.35
N LEU A 104 -17.04 16.75 -3.60
CA LEU A 104 -15.82 16.53 -4.38
C LEU A 104 -15.75 17.51 -5.54
N ASP A 105 -14.57 18.09 -5.77
CA ASP A 105 -14.25 18.68 -7.07
C ASP A 105 -13.62 17.61 -7.96
N VAL A 106 -14.13 17.46 -9.17
CA VAL A 106 -13.67 16.45 -10.14
C VAL A 106 -13.35 17.11 -11.47
N THR A 107 -12.15 16.86 -11.96
CA THR A 107 -11.74 17.24 -13.32
C THR A 107 -11.89 16.03 -14.22
N SER A 108 -12.62 16.20 -15.32
CA SER A 108 -12.85 15.14 -16.32
C SER A 108 -12.82 15.70 -17.75
N PRO A 109 -12.78 14.86 -18.80
CA PRO A 109 -12.97 15.31 -20.18
C PRO A 109 -14.30 16.05 -20.43
N ALA A 110 -15.31 15.83 -19.58
CA ALA A 110 -16.59 16.56 -19.63
C ALA A 110 -16.53 17.94 -18.93
N GLY A 111 -15.37 18.33 -18.40
CA GLY A 111 -15.17 19.58 -17.66
C GLY A 111 -15.10 19.38 -16.15
N LEU A 112 -15.33 20.48 -15.42
CA LEU A 112 -15.32 20.52 -13.96
C LEU A 112 -16.68 20.11 -13.40
N LEU A 113 -16.68 19.04 -12.60
CA LEU A 113 -17.86 18.53 -11.93
C LEU A 113 -17.74 18.78 -10.41
N ARG A 114 -18.88 19.05 -9.77
CA ARG A 114 -19.02 18.96 -8.32
C ARG A 114 -19.85 17.72 -8.00
N VAL A 115 -19.29 16.77 -7.25
CA VAL A 115 -20.01 15.57 -6.82
C VAL A 115 -20.44 15.75 -5.37
N GLU A 116 -21.73 15.61 -5.11
CA GLU A 116 -22.30 15.69 -3.76
C GLU A 116 -22.77 14.29 -3.35
N ALA A 117 -22.21 13.77 -2.26
CA ALA A 117 -22.45 12.43 -1.79
C ALA A 117 -22.82 12.42 -0.31
N LYS A 118 -23.74 11.52 0.09
CA LYS A 118 -24.06 11.31 1.51
C LYS A 118 -22.94 10.55 2.24
N ALA A 119 -22.28 9.64 1.54
CA ALA A 119 -21.12 8.91 2.03
C ALA A 119 -19.98 8.89 0.99
N LEU A 120 -18.74 8.98 1.47
CA LEU A 120 -17.52 8.99 0.68
C LEU A 120 -16.60 7.86 1.11
N VAL A 121 -16.07 7.09 0.15
CA VAL A 121 -14.99 6.11 0.41
C VAL A 121 -13.74 6.55 -0.33
N LEU A 122 -12.66 6.83 0.42
CA LEU A 122 -11.33 7.05 -0.13
C LEU A 122 -10.65 5.69 -0.34
N ALA A 123 -10.45 5.30 -1.59
CA ALA A 123 -9.80 4.06 -2.02
C ALA A 123 -8.67 4.34 -3.02
N THR A 124 -7.95 5.44 -2.81
CA THR A 124 -6.93 6.00 -3.72
C THR A 124 -5.63 5.18 -3.79
N GLY A 125 -5.47 4.21 -2.90
CA GLY A 125 -4.33 3.30 -2.89
C GLY A 125 -3.04 3.94 -2.40
N ALA A 126 -1.91 3.48 -2.96
CA ALA A 126 -0.56 3.91 -2.57
C ALA A 126 0.36 3.93 -3.80
N ARG A 127 1.48 4.64 -3.68
CA ARG A 127 2.53 4.76 -4.71
C ARG A 127 3.91 4.50 -4.12
N GLU A 128 4.83 3.97 -4.90
CA GLU A 128 6.23 3.88 -4.49
C GLU A 128 6.82 5.28 -4.37
N ARG A 129 7.65 5.51 -3.34
CA ARG A 129 8.47 6.72 -3.31
C ARG A 129 9.52 6.64 -4.41
N ALA A 130 9.38 7.48 -5.42
CA ALA A 130 10.38 7.65 -6.47
C ALA A 130 11.70 8.21 -5.90
N ARG A 131 12.76 8.17 -6.70
CA ARG A 131 14.09 8.67 -6.33
C ARG A 131 14.09 10.02 -5.59
N PRO A 132 13.41 11.09 -6.04
CA PRO A 132 13.45 12.38 -5.35
C PRO A 132 12.87 12.30 -3.94
N ALA A 133 11.79 11.53 -3.76
CA ALA A 133 11.19 11.32 -2.45
C ALA A 133 12.12 10.55 -1.52
N ARG A 134 13.03 9.71 -2.03
CA ARG A 134 14.04 8.97 -1.24
C ARG A 134 15.33 9.75 -0.97
N LEU A 135 15.45 10.98 -1.48
CA LEU A 135 16.63 11.85 -1.32
C LEU A 135 17.94 11.22 -1.82
N ILE A 136 17.88 10.41 -2.88
CA ILE A 136 19.07 9.75 -3.44
C ILE A 136 19.80 10.71 -4.39
N PRO A 137 21.07 11.07 -4.10
CA PRO A 137 21.81 12.09 -4.84
C PRO A 137 22.37 11.55 -6.17
N GLY A 138 23.13 12.37 -6.89
CA GLY A 138 23.76 12.05 -8.19
C GLY A 138 23.11 12.77 -9.38
N ASP A 139 23.49 12.37 -10.59
CA ASP A 139 23.03 12.95 -11.86
C ASP A 139 21.55 12.67 -12.12
N ARG A 140 20.90 13.36 -13.07
CA ARG A 140 19.46 13.19 -13.41
C ARG A 140 19.21 12.62 -14.82
N PRO A 141 19.75 11.44 -15.16
CA PRO A 141 19.52 10.85 -16.47
C PRO A 141 18.13 10.22 -16.62
N ALA A 142 17.76 9.89 -17.86
CA ALA A 142 16.70 8.93 -18.16
C ALA A 142 17.11 7.50 -17.74
N GLY A 143 16.14 6.58 -17.65
CA GLY A 143 16.38 5.19 -17.21
C GLY A 143 16.09 4.93 -15.73
N VAL A 144 15.48 5.87 -15.01
CA VAL A 144 15.09 5.70 -13.60
C VAL A 144 13.57 5.59 -13.50
N TYR A 145 13.08 4.49 -12.92
CA TYR A 145 11.65 4.18 -12.83
C TYR A 145 11.26 3.70 -11.43
N THR A 146 9.98 3.78 -11.08
CA THR A 146 9.40 2.92 -10.03
C THR A 146 8.89 1.61 -10.63
N THR A 147 8.58 0.60 -9.81
CA THR A 147 7.99 -0.65 -10.33
C THR A 147 6.67 -0.41 -11.05
N GLY A 148 5.76 0.38 -10.46
CA GLY A 148 4.50 0.75 -11.12
C GLY A 148 4.71 1.47 -12.45
N GLN A 149 5.71 2.35 -12.57
CA GLN A 149 6.04 3.04 -13.81
C GLN A 149 6.63 2.09 -14.87
N LEU A 150 7.55 1.21 -14.46
CA LEU A 150 8.12 0.17 -15.31
C LEU A 150 7.02 -0.72 -15.91
N GLN A 151 6.11 -1.22 -15.05
CA GLN A 151 5.01 -2.09 -15.46
C GLN A 151 4.02 -1.39 -16.38
N ASN A 152 3.68 -0.13 -16.08
CA ASN A 152 2.84 0.67 -16.96
C ASN A 152 3.50 0.84 -18.35
N LEU A 153 4.78 1.18 -18.39
CA LEU A 153 5.53 1.37 -19.63
C LEU A 153 5.57 0.08 -20.47
N VAL A 154 5.91 -1.06 -19.85
CA VAL A 154 6.12 -2.33 -20.55
C VAL A 154 4.81 -2.99 -20.94
N HIS A 155 3.86 -3.12 -20.02
CA HIS A 155 2.66 -3.93 -20.24
C HIS A 155 1.49 -3.16 -20.85
N LEU A 156 1.37 -1.85 -20.60
CA LEU A 156 0.28 -1.04 -21.17
C LEU A 156 0.70 -0.23 -22.39
N HIS A 157 1.92 0.31 -22.39
CA HIS A 157 2.41 1.15 -23.48
C HIS A 157 3.37 0.45 -24.43
N HIS A 158 3.73 -0.82 -24.15
CA HIS A 158 4.67 -1.61 -24.96
C HIS A 158 5.99 -0.87 -25.25
N GLY A 159 6.41 -0.03 -24.30
CA GLY A 159 7.63 0.75 -24.38
C GLY A 159 8.88 -0.08 -24.12
N ARG A 160 10.04 0.49 -24.46
CA ARG A 160 11.35 -0.12 -24.23
C ARG A 160 11.99 0.42 -22.96
N VAL A 161 12.76 -0.43 -22.31
CA VAL A 161 13.69 -0.08 -21.22
C VAL A 161 15.13 -0.35 -21.66
N GLY A 162 16.11 -0.03 -20.84
CA GLY A 162 17.51 -0.35 -21.11
C GLY A 162 17.78 -1.86 -21.07
N LYS A 163 19.05 -2.25 -21.10
CA LYS A 163 19.49 -3.65 -21.15
C LYS A 163 19.97 -4.20 -19.81
N ARG A 164 20.37 -3.34 -18.87
CA ARG A 164 20.97 -3.74 -17.59
C ARG A 164 20.38 -2.94 -16.45
N ALA A 165 19.59 -3.59 -15.61
CA ALA A 165 18.86 -2.95 -14.53
C ALA A 165 19.41 -3.27 -13.13
N VAL A 166 19.42 -2.26 -12.26
CA VAL A 166 19.49 -2.47 -10.80
C VAL A 166 18.13 -2.23 -10.16
N ILE A 167 17.71 -3.15 -9.30
CA ILE A 167 16.48 -3.04 -8.51
C ILE A 167 16.84 -2.60 -7.08
N VAL A 168 16.26 -1.49 -6.64
CA VAL A 168 16.47 -0.90 -5.31
C VAL A 168 15.25 -1.17 -4.43
N GLY A 169 15.36 -2.22 -3.63
CA GLY A 169 14.34 -2.76 -2.75
C GLY A 169 14.37 -4.29 -2.77
N GLY A 170 13.93 -4.92 -1.69
CA GLY A 170 13.98 -6.38 -1.50
C GLY A 170 12.64 -6.99 -1.08
N GLU A 171 11.54 -6.29 -1.28
CA GLU A 171 10.17 -6.70 -0.95
C GLU A 171 9.58 -7.64 -2.02
N LEU A 172 8.41 -8.25 -1.77
CA LEU A 172 7.74 -9.12 -2.77
C LEU A 172 7.57 -8.46 -4.15
N VAL A 173 7.28 -7.16 -4.18
CA VAL A 173 7.13 -6.39 -5.43
C VAL A 173 8.43 -6.31 -6.25
N SER A 174 9.61 -6.41 -5.62
CA SER A 174 10.91 -6.41 -6.32
C SER A 174 11.04 -7.57 -7.30
N TRP A 175 10.42 -8.72 -6.98
CA TRP A 175 10.39 -9.88 -7.88
C TRP A 175 9.47 -9.64 -9.08
N SER A 176 8.36 -8.92 -8.89
CA SER A 176 7.48 -8.50 -9.99
C SER A 176 8.19 -7.53 -10.95
N ALA A 177 9.01 -6.61 -10.41
CA ALA A 177 9.88 -5.77 -11.23
C ALA A 177 10.90 -6.60 -12.04
N ALA A 178 11.56 -7.57 -11.41
CA ALA A 178 12.50 -8.46 -12.10
C ALA A 178 11.85 -9.28 -13.23
N MET A 179 10.63 -9.78 -13.01
CA MET A 179 9.85 -10.45 -14.07
C MET A 179 9.53 -9.52 -15.22
N THR A 180 9.13 -8.28 -14.92
CA THR A 180 8.80 -7.26 -15.92
C THR A 180 10.03 -6.88 -16.76
N LEU A 181 11.18 -6.69 -16.12
CA LEU A 181 12.46 -6.42 -16.78
C LEU A 181 12.84 -7.56 -17.73
N ARG A 182 12.74 -8.81 -17.26
CA ARG A 182 13.01 -9.99 -18.09
C ARG A 182 12.08 -10.07 -19.30
N HIS A 183 10.78 -9.81 -19.12
CA HIS A 183 9.81 -9.74 -20.22
C HIS A 183 10.19 -8.67 -21.25
N ALA A 184 10.72 -7.53 -20.79
CA ALA A 184 11.19 -6.46 -21.66
C ALA A 184 12.60 -6.69 -22.26
N GLY A 185 13.24 -7.83 -21.98
CA GLY A 185 14.60 -8.13 -22.46
C GLY A 185 15.71 -7.35 -21.75
N CYS A 186 15.46 -6.91 -20.50
CA CYS A 186 16.42 -6.21 -19.65
C CYS A 186 16.96 -7.15 -18.56
N ASP A 187 18.28 -7.31 -18.51
CA ASP A 187 18.94 -8.15 -17.51
C ASP A 187 18.99 -7.41 -16.17
N THR A 188 18.45 -8.02 -15.13
CA THR A 188 18.69 -7.54 -13.76
C THR A 188 20.12 -7.92 -13.37
N VAL A 189 20.99 -6.94 -13.12
CA VAL A 189 22.39 -7.18 -12.72
C VAL A 189 22.59 -7.22 -11.20
N LEU A 190 21.71 -6.52 -10.46
CA LEU A 190 21.75 -6.48 -9.01
C LEU A 190 20.35 -6.15 -8.45
N MET A 191 20.00 -6.78 -7.34
CA MET A 191 18.98 -6.30 -6.41
C MET A 191 19.66 -5.86 -5.11
N THR A 192 19.29 -4.71 -4.56
CA THR A 192 19.88 -4.17 -3.32
C THR A 192 18.79 -3.83 -2.31
N THR A 193 19.04 -4.14 -1.03
CA THR A 193 18.14 -3.83 0.08
C THR A 193 18.92 -3.43 1.33
N GLN A 194 18.33 -2.55 2.14
CA GLN A 194 18.88 -2.16 3.44
C GLN A 194 18.68 -3.26 4.50
N TYR A 195 17.77 -4.20 4.25
CA TYR A 195 17.46 -5.26 5.20
C TYR A 195 18.52 -6.39 5.19
N PRO A 196 18.66 -7.15 6.30
CA PRO A 196 19.57 -8.29 6.37
C PRO A 196 19.24 -9.43 5.40
N SER A 197 17.99 -9.48 4.92
CA SER A 197 17.50 -10.51 4.01
C SER A 197 16.37 -9.93 3.16
N PRO A 198 16.27 -10.31 1.87
CA PRO A 198 15.13 -9.96 1.05
C PRO A 198 13.88 -10.72 1.50
N GLU A 199 12.72 -10.15 1.26
CA GLU A 199 11.47 -10.86 1.31
C GLU A 199 11.39 -11.84 0.12
N SER A 200 11.08 -13.08 0.43
CA SER A 200 10.86 -14.12 -0.56
C SER A 200 9.72 -15.01 -0.07
N TYR A 201 8.82 -15.37 -0.99
CA TYR A 201 7.93 -16.49 -0.73
C TYR A 201 8.78 -17.73 -0.49
N ALA A 202 8.48 -18.52 0.54
CA ALA A 202 9.17 -19.79 0.79
C ALA A 202 9.15 -20.71 -0.46
N ALA A 203 8.10 -20.64 -1.28
CA ALA A 203 7.97 -21.34 -2.55
C ALA A 203 8.93 -20.85 -3.67
N PHE A 204 9.47 -19.63 -3.57
CA PHE A 204 10.47 -19.09 -4.50
C PHE A 204 11.92 -19.29 -4.02
N ASN A 205 12.14 -19.78 -2.81
CA ASN A 205 13.50 -19.90 -2.25
C ASN A 205 14.42 -20.88 -2.98
N ILE A 206 13.87 -21.84 -3.71
CA ILE A 206 14.66 -22.82 -4.48
C ILE A 206 14.43 -22.65 -6.00
N PRO A 207 13.18 -22.62 -6.52
CA PRO A 207 12.96 -22.43 -7.96
C PRO A 207 13.22 -20.98 -8.42
N GLY A 208 12.86 -20.00 -7.59
CA GLY A 208 13.06 -18.58 -7.89
C GLY A 208 14.55 -18.20 -7.94
N LYS A 209 15.37 -18.73 -7.03
CA LYS A 209 16.84 -18.55 -7.10
C LYS A 209 17.47 -19.19 -8.32
N ALA A 210 16.93 -20.31 -8.81
CA ALA A 210 17.38 -20.92 -10.06
C ALA A 210 16.93 -20.12 -11.30
N LEU A 211 15.75 -19.48 -11.23
CA LEU A 211 15.16 -18.69 -12.32
C LEU A 211 15.72 -17.26 -12.43
N PHE A 212 16.14 -16.66 -11.31
CA PHE A 212 16.69 -15.31 -11.21
C PHE A 212 18.18 -15.37 -10.81
N ARG A 213 19.05 -15.32 -11.83
CA ARG A 213 20.51 -15.52 -11.72
C ARG A 213 21.31 -14.27 -11.30
N PHE A 214 20.68 -13.30 -10.65
CA PHE A 214 21.33 -12.04 -10.29
C PHE A 214 21.70 -11.96 -8.80
N ALA A 215 22.73 -11.18 -8.48
CA ALA A 215 23.18 -10.98 -7.12
C ALA A 215 22.15 -10.17 -6.31
N ILE A 216 22.03 -10.50 -5.02
CA ILE A 216 21.25 -9.71 -4.06
C ILE A 216 22.22 -9.17 -3.00
N ALA A 217 22.44 -7.85 -3.01
CA ALA A 217 23.19 -7.17 -1.97
C ALA A 217 22.25 -6.80 -0.82
N THR A 218 22.46 -7.41 0.35
CA THR A 218 21.76 -7.05 1.59
C THR A 218 22.53 -5.99 2.36
N ARG A 219 21.89 -5.33 3.33
CA ARG A 219 22.48 -4.26 4.14
C ARG A 219 23.24 -3.23 3.30
N THR A 220 22.68 -2.85 2.15
CA THR A 220 23.24 -1.86 1.24
C THR A 220 22.23 -0.78 0.92
N ARG A 221 22.71 0.42 0.57
CA ARG A 221 21.89 1.53 0.09
C ARG A 221 22.51 2.17 -1.13
N VAL A 222 21.68 2.72 -2.01
CA VAL A 222 22.16 3.55 -3.14
C VAL A 222 22.56 4.92 -2.61
N VAL A 223 23.78 5.35 -2.92
CA VAL A 223 24.35 6.64 -2.51
C VAL A 223 24.64 7.56 -3.70
N GLY A 224 24.44 7.11 -4.94
CA GLY A 224 24.56 7.94 -6.13
C GLY A 224 24.05 7.27 -7.39
N ILE A 225 23.46 8.06 -8.29
CA ILE A 225 23.18 7.66 -9.68
C ILE A 225 24.14 8.44 -10.59
N ILE A 226 24.76 7.76 -11.55
CA ILE A 226 25.79 8.30 -12.44
C ILE A 226 25.28 8.18 -13.87
N GLY A 227 25.35 9.28 -14.63
CA GLY A 227 25.03 9.29 -16.06
C GLY A 227 24.43 10.62 -16.51
N ARG A 228 24.81 11.09 -17.70
CA ARG A 228 24.36 12.41 -18.18
C ARG A 228 22.99 12.36 -18.86
N LYS A 229 22.88 11.59 -19.95
CA LYS A 229 21.64 11.45 -20.74
C LYS A 229 20.82 10.26 -20.27
N ASN A 230 21.48 9.11 -20.11
CA ASN A 230 20.92 7.87 -19.59
C ASN A 230 21.75 7.43 -18.39
N VAL A 231 21.19 6.56 -17.53
CA VAL A 231 21.97 5.93 -16.46
C VAL A 231 23.15 5.19 -17.10
N GLU A 232 24.31 5.31 -16.48
CA GLU A 232 25.53 4.58 -16.85
C GLU A 232 26.00 3.68 -15.70
N ALA A 233 25.74 4.10 -14.45
CA ALA A 233 25.99 3.30 -13.26
C ALA A 233 25.21 3.81 -12.04
N ILE A 234 25.25 3.04 -10.97
CA ILE A 234 24.94 3.51 -9.61
C ILE A 234 26.12 3.25 -8.67
N GLU A 235 26.15 3.98 -7.56
CA GLU A 235 27.01 3.69 -6.42
C GLU A 235 26.16 3.16 -5.26
N ILE A 236 26.55 2.01 -4.73
CA ILE A 236 25.97 1.43 -3.52
C ILE A 236 26.98 1.48 -2.37
N GLU A 237 26.48 1.60 -1.14
CA GLU A 237 27.26 1.62 0.09
C GLU A 237 26.78 0.51 1.03
N HIS A 238 27.70 -0.28 1.58
CA HIS A 238 27.39 -1.27 2.62
C HIS A 238 27.24 -0.59 3.97
N LEU A 239 26.10 -0.84 4.66
CA LEU A 239 25.69 -0.10 5.86
C LEU A 239 26.60 -0.32 7.07
N ASP A 240 27.31 -1.46 7.15
CA ASP A 240 28.19 -1.75 8.28
C ASP A 240 29.64 -1.30 8.07
N THR A 241 30.10 -1.29 6.82
CA THR A 241 31.53 -1.09 6.51
C THR A 241 31.77 0.26 5.85
N GLY A 242 30.73 0.92 5.35
CA GLY A 242 30.84 2.14 4.55
C GLY A 242 31.50 1.92 3.18
N VAL A 243 31.84 0.68 2.81
CA VAL A 243 32.48 0.37 1.52
C VAL A 243 31.51 0.69 0.40
N ARG A 244 31.99 1.47 -0.57
CA ARG A 244 31.24 1.86 -1.76
C ARG A 244 31.66 1.06 -2.97
N THR A 245 30.69 0.65 -3.77
CA THR A 245 30.90 -0.12 -5.00
C THR A 245 30.10 0.49 -6.13
N LYS A 246 30.75 0.73 -7.27
CA LYS A 246 30.11 1.15 -8.50
C LYS A 246 29.55 -0.06 -9.25
N ILE A 247 28.31 0.04 -9.72
CA ILE A 247 27.60 -1.02 -10.46
C ILE A 247 27.14 -0.45 -11.80
N ASP A 248 27.72 -0.94 -12.89
CA ASP A 248 27.37 -0.51 -14.24
C ASP A 248 25.98 -1.03 -14.63
N CYS A 249 25.11 -0.12 -15.04
CA CYS A 249 23.73 -0.37 -15.42
C CYS A 249 23.19 0.80 -16.24
N ASP A 250 22.14 0.58 -17.02
CA ASP A 250 21.47 1.63 -17.81
C ASP A 250 20.02 1.88 -17.36
N THR A 251 19.56 1.11 -16.36
CA THR A 251 18.22 1.18 -15.83
C THR A 251 18.25 1.03 -14.30
N VAL A 252 17.47 1.83 -13.58
CA VAL A 252 17.31 1.74 -12.11
C VAL A 252 15.84 1.70 -11.75
N ILE A 253 15.44 0.68 -11.00
CA ILE A 253 14.06 0.50 -10.54
C ILE A 253 13.99 0.73 -9.03
N PHE A 254 13.27 1.75 -8.60
CA PHE A 254 12.94 1.97 -7.20
C PHE A 254 11.65 1.24 -6.83
N THR A 255 11.76 0.30 -5.90
CA THR A 255 10.64 -0.52 -5.44
C THR A 255 10.52 -0.49 -3.92
N GLY A 256 9.38 -0.88 -3.36
CA GLY A 256 9.12 -0.73 -1.94
C GLY A 256 8.96 0.73 -1.49
N ASP A 257 9.19 1.00 -0.19
CA ASP A 257 9.05 2.32 0.46
C ASP A 257 7.82 3.10 -0.02
N TRP A 258 6.66 2.48 0.18
CA TRP A 258 5.38 2.97 -0.30
C TRP A 258 4.87 4.13 0.55
N ILE A 259 4.15 5.06 -0.10
CA ILE A 259 3.40 6.12 0.56
C ILE A 259 1.93 6.03 0.12
N PRO A 260 0.96 6.16 1.04
CA PRO A 260 -0.44 6.28 0.67
C PRO A 260 -0.68 7.44 -0.28
N ASP A 261 -1.66 7.31 -1.18
CA ASP A 261 -2.13 8.44 -1.97
C ASP A 261 -3.11 9.29 -1.14
N HIS A 262 -2.58 9.93 -0.10
CA HIS A 262 -3.34 10.58 0.98
C HIS A 262 -3.61 12.07 0.76
N GLU A 263 -3.25 12.64 -0.40
CA GLU A 263 -3.30 14.09 -0.58
C GLU A 263 -4.73 14.63 -0.42
N LEU A 264 -5.73 13.91 -0.93
CA LEU A 264 -7.14 14.27 -0.75
C LEU A 264 -7.57 14.28 0.72
N ALA A 265 -7.15 13.28 1.49
CA ALA A 265 -7.44 13.22 2.92
C ALA A 265 -6.76 14.37 3.67
N ARG A 266 -5.48 14.61 3.37
CA ARG A 266 -4.69 15.69 3.95
C ARG A 266 -5.29 17.07 3.66
N SER A 267 -5.67 17.34 2.40
CA SER A 267 -6.29 18.61 2.01
C SER A 267 -7.67 18.83 2.63
N ALA A 268 -8.39 17.74 2.92
CA ALA A 268 -9.70 17.79 3.57
C ALA A 268 -9.63 18.00 5.09
N GLY A 269 -8.44 18.03 5.68
CA GLY A 269 -8.27 18.08 7.13
C GLY A 269 -8.63 16.77 7.84
N ILE A 270 -8.67 15.64 7.11
CA ILE A 270 -8.84 14.32 7.72
C ILE A 270 -7.57 13.98 8.50
N GLU A 271 -7.74 13.52 9.74
CA GLU A 271 -6.63 13.13 10.60
C GLU A 271 -5.85 11.98 9.95
N LEU A 272 -4.53 12.13 9.88
CA LEU A 272 -3.64 11.11 9.35
C LEU A 272 -2.92 10.42 10.50
N ASP A 273 -2.70 9.11 10.37
CA ASP A 273 -1.82 8.39 11.27
C ASP A 273 -0.35 8.70 10.91
N PRO A 274 0.48 9.17 11.86
CA PRO A 274 1.86 9.59 11.57
C PRO A 274 2.76 8.44 11.11
N GLY A 275 2.43 7.19 11.46
CA GLY A 275 3.24 6.02 11.15
C GLY A 275 2.97 5.45 9.77
N THR A 276 1.71 5.17 9.44
CA THR A 276 1.27 4.73 8.11
C THR A 276 1.27 5.86 7.08
N LYS A 277 1.11 7.11 7.55
CA LYS A 277 0.80 8.32 6.78
C LYS A 277 -0.57 8.27 6.10
N GLY A 278 -1.38 7.22 6.30
CA GLY A 278 -2.73 7.12 5.74
C GLY A 278 -3.75 7.83 6.62
N PRO A 279 -5.02 7.92 6.18
CA PRO A 279 -6.12 8.34 7.05
C PRO A 279 -6.14 7.49 8.32
N LEU A 280 -6.19 8.15 9.47
CA LEU A 280 -6.43 7.48 10.73
C LEU A 280 -7.88 7.01 10.74
N VAL A 281 -8.07 5.72 10.99
CA VAL A 281 -9.39 5.10 11.02
C VAL A 281 -9.65 4.26 12.27
N ASP A 282 -10.92 4.10 12.59
CA ASP A 282 -11.42 3.12 13.54
C ASP A 282 -11.61 1.72 12.94
N THR A 283 -12.08 0.77 13.74
CA THR A 283 -12.26 -0.62 13.31
C THR A 283 -13.39 -0.78 12.29
N ALA A 284 -14.28 0.21 12.16
CA ALA A 284 -15.27 0.31 11.09
C ALA A 284 -14.74 1.05 9.84
N LEU A 285 -13.45 1.38 9.81
CA LEU A 285 -12.79 2.12 8.72
C LEU A 285 -13.33 3.55 8.51
N ARG A 286 -13.94 4.16 9.53
CA ARG A 286 -14.37 5.57 9.50
C ARG A 286 -13.20 6.48 9.80
N THR A 287 -13.13 7.60 9.09
CA THR A 287 -12.13 8.65 9.34
C THR A 287 -12.63 9.65 10.39
N SER A 288 -11.85 10.71 10.66
CA SER A 288 -12.29 11.83 11.51
C SER A 288 -13.41 12.66 10.88
N ALA A 289 -13.60 12.61 9.56
CA ALA A 289 -14.66 13.34 8.86
C ALA A 289 -15.95 12.53 8.78
N ARG A 290 -17.08 13.20 9.04
CA ARG A 290 -18.41 12.57 9.02
C ARG A 290 -18.74 12.02 7.64
N GLY A 291 -19.23 10.78 7.58
CA GLY A 291 -19.61 10.14 6.33
C GLY A 291 -18.44 9.79 5.41
N VAL A 292 -17.19 10.01 5.86
CA VAL A 292 -15.99 9.69 5.08
C VAL A 292 -15.29 8.46 5.68
N PHE A 293 -15.11 7.47 4.83
CA PHE A 293 -14.43 6.21 5.10
C PHE A 293 -13.18 6.10 4.24
N ALA A 294 -12.25 5.22 4.61
CA ALA A 294 -11.09 4.93 3.79
C ALA A 294 -10.79 3.43 3.79
N ALA A 295 -10.33 2.87 2.66
CA ALA A 295 -10.14 1.43 2.51
C ALA A 295 -8.99 1.05 1.58
N GLY A 296 -8.39 -0.11 1.84
CA GLY A 296 -7.26 -0.64 1.09
C GLY A 296 -5.96 0.11 1.36
N ASN A 297 -5.06 0.09 0.38
CA ASN A 297 -3.67 0.56 0.55
C ASN A 297 -3.51 2.06 0.88
N VAL A 298 -4.58 2.87 0.86
CA VAL A 298 -4.55 4.25 1.37
C VAL A 298 -4.44 4.30 2.91
N LEU A 299 -4.91 3.26 3.61
CA LEU A 299 -4.86 3.18 5.08
C LEU A 299 -3.47 2.80 5.57
N HIS A 300 -2.90 1.78 4.95
CA HIS A 300 -1.57 1.25 5.25
C HIS A 300 -0.99 0.72 3.94
N PRO A 301 0.13 1.27 3.45
CA PRO A 301 0.61 0.88 2.14
C PRO A 301 1.30 -0.50 2.19
N VAL A 302 1.11 -1.25 1.10
CA VAL A 302 1.66 -2.59 0.76
C VAL A 302 0.88 -3.83 1.27
N ASP A 303 -0.42 -3.86 1.05
CA ASP A 303 -1.17 -5.12 0.97
C ASP A 303 -1.41 -5.58 -0.48
N THR A 304 -1.61 -6.89 -0.63
CA THR A 304 -1.91 -7.51 -1.93
C THR A 304 -3.31 -7.12 -2.41
N ALA A 305 -3.52 -7.18 -3.72
CA ALA A 305 -4.75 -6.69 -4.34
C ALA A 305 -6.04 -7.37 -3.82
N ASP A 306 -5.96 -8.65 -3.49
CA ASP A 306 -7.06 -9.44 -2.89
C ASP A 306 -7.33 -9.02 -1.44
N ILE A 307 -6.30 -8.69 -0.67
CA ILE A 307 -6.45 -8.13 0.68
C ILE A 307 -7.12 -6.75 0.63
N ALA A 308 -6.67 -5.87 -0.28
CA ALA A 308 -7.31 -4.57 -0.49
C ALA A 308 -8.78 -4.70 -0.93
N ALA A 309 -9.10 -5.69 -1.78
CA ALA A 309 -10.48 -6.00 -2.16
C ALA A 309 -11.34 -6.42 -0.95
N LEU A 310 -10.78 -7.21 -0.02
CA LEU A 310 -11.47 -7.57 1.22
C LEU A 310 -11.72 -6.37 2.14
N ASP A 311 -10.83 -5.38 2.18
CA ASP A 311 -11.11 -4.10 2.87
C ASP A 311 -12.27 -3.35 2.21
N GLY A 312 -12.30 -3.35 0.88
CA GLY A 312 -13.41 -2.82 0.08
C GLY A 312 -14.76 -3.44 0.44
N THR A 313 -14.82 -4.77 0.46
CA THR A 313 -16.03 -5.49 0.87
C THR A 313 -16.43 -5.16 2.30
N PHE A 314 -15.47 -5.04 3.22
CA PHE A 314 -15.77 -4.71 4.62
C PHE A 314 -16.32 -3.29 4.78
N VAL A 315 -15.69 -2.29 4.15
CA VAL A 315 -16.10 -0.88 4.29
C VAL A 315 -17.51 -0.64 3.72
N ALA A 316 -17.90 -1.38 2.69
CA ALA A 316 -19.23 -1.30 2.10
C ALA A 316 -20.35 -1.57 3.12
N ASP A 317 -20.18 -2.55 4.00
CA ASP A 317 -21.17 -2.86 5.04
C ASP A 317 -21.28 -1.71 6.06
N GLN A 318 -20.17 -1.02 6.33
CA GLN A 318 -20.13 0.13 7.25
C GLN A 318 -20.78 1.38 6.63
N VAL A 319 -20.54 1.60 5.33
CA VAL A 319 -21.18 2.66 4.55
C VAL A 319 -22.69 2.45 4.48
N ALA A 320 -23.15 1.22 4.22
CA ALA A 320 -24.57 0.89 4.20
C ALA A 320 -25.22 1.17 5.57
N GLY A 321 -24.63 0.67 6.66
CA GLY A 321 -25.14 0.93 8.02
C GLY A 321 -25.16 2.42 8.39
N TYR A 322 -24.19 3.21 7.92
CA TYR A 322 -24.19 4.66 8.09
C TYR A 322 -25.38 5.34 7.38
N LEU A 323 -25.66 4.93 6.13
CA LEU A 323 -26.78 5.47 5.36
C LEU A 323 -28.15 5.04 5.92
N ASP A 324 -28.26 3.83 6.46
CA ASP A 324 -29.51 3.33 7.06
C ASP A 324 -29.82 4.04 8.38
N SER A 325 -28.81 4.19 9.25
CA SER A 325 -29.02 4.71 10.60
C SER A 325 -29.23 6.23 10.67
N HIS A 326 -28.94 6.97 9.60
CA HIS A 326 -28.88 8.44 9.61
C HIS A 326 -28.04 9.01 10.77
N SER A 327 -27.17 8.19 11.37
CA SER A 327 -26.55 8.50 12.65
C SER A 327 -25.61 9.71 12.53
N PRO A 328 -25.52 10.53 13.58
CA PRO A 328 -24.46 11.52 13.66
C PRO A 328 -23.08 10.85 13.57
N ALA A 329 -22.05 11.64 13.26
CA ALA A 329 -20.66 11.17 13.36
C ALA A 329 -20.44 10.48 14.72
N PRO A 330 -19.56 9.46 14.84
CA PRO A 330 -19.42 8.74 16.09
C PRO A 330 -19.12 9.69 17.25
N THR A 331 -20.09 9.87 18.17
CA THR A 331 -20.03 10.84 19.27
C THR A 331 -19.36 10.30 20.54
N GLY A 332 -18.71 9.13 20.48
CA GLY A 332 -17.94 8.58 21.59
C GLY A 332 -16.47 9.01 21.56
N GLU A 333 -15.82 9.08 22.72
CA GLU A 333 -14.36 9.17 22.79
C GLU A 333 -13.74 7.91 22.19
N ALA A 334 -12.88 8.07 21.18
CA ALA A 334 -12.20 6.95 20.53
C ALA A 334 -10.91 6.61 21.28
N LEU A 335 -10.73 5.33 21.60
CA LEU A 335 -9.51 4.83 22.21
C LEU A 335 -8.40 4.76 21.16
N ARG A 336 -7.25 5.40 21.40
CA ARG A 336 -6.07 5.21 20.54
C ARG A 336 -5.49 3.81 20.71
N ILE A 337 -5.22 3.16 19.57
CA ILE A 337 -4.35 1.99 19.48
C ILE A 337 -3.00 2.47 18.97
N LEU A 338 -1.95 2.22 19.74
CA LEU A 338 -0.59 2.67 19.47
C LEU A 338 0.33 1.47 19.26
N ALA A 339 1.33 1.65 18.40
CA ALA A 339 2.39 0.67 18.20
C ALA A 339 3.56 0.99 19.14
N ASP A 340 3.99 0.02 19.94
CA ASP A 340 5.28 0.07 20.65
C ASP A 340 6.39 -0.48 19.78
N LYS A 341 7.63 -0.10 20.09
CA LYS A 341 8.81 -0.69 19.46
C LYS A 341 8.78 -2.23 19.60
N PRO A 342 9.14 -2.98 18.55
CA PRO A 342 9.74 -2.53 17.28
C PRO A 342 8.72 -2.26 16.17
N PHE A 343 7.42 -2.14 16.47
CA PHE A 343 6.43 -1.77 15.47
C PHE A 343 6.52 -0.27 15.17
N ARG A 344 6.37 0.07 13.89
CA ARG A 344 6.36 1.46 13.41
C ARG A 344 4.97 2.06 13.43
N TRP A 345 3.95 1.24 13.22
CA TRP A 345 2.57 1.64 13.16
C TRP A 345 1.64 0.45 13.42
N VAL A 346 0.39 0.76 13.73
CA VAL A 346 -0.73 -0.17 13.86
C VAL A 346 -1.93 0.42 13.13
N SER A 347 -2.70 -0.42 12.44
CA SER A 347 -3.93 -0.04 11.77
C SER A 347 -4.99 -1.15 11.93
N PRO A 348 -6.25 -0.82 12.22
CA PRO A 348 -6.77 0.51 12.56
C PRO A 348 -6.14 1.12 13.82
N GLY A 349 -6.14 2.45 13.90
CA GLY A 349 -5.47 3.20 14.97
C GLY A 349 -6.44 3.71 16.06
N LEU A 350 -7.74 3.48 15.87
CA LEU A 350 -8.80 3.85 16.79
C LEU A 350 -9.69 2.63 17.09
N LEU A 351 -10.19 2.58 18.32
CA LEU A 351 -11.23 1.66 18.75
C LEU A 351 -12.35 2.48 19.39
N ARG A 352 -13.59 2.30 18.93
CA ARG A 352 -14.76 2.88 19.60
C ARG A 352 -15.60 1.77 20.21
N PRO A 353 -16.15 1.96 21.42
CA PRO A 353 -17.08 1.00 22.01
C PRO A 353 -18.26 0.72 21.07
N GLY A 354 -18.57 -0.56 20.87
CA GLY A 354 -19.67 -1.01 20.00
C GLY A 354 -19.31 -1.17 18.53
N ASP A 355 -18.10 -0.79 18.11
CA ASP A 355 -17.65 -1.01 16.73
C ASP A 355 -17.45 -2.49 16.41
N PRO A 356 -17.63 -2.89 15.14
CA PRO A 356 -17.25 -4.22 14.70
C PRO A 356 -15.74 -4.44 14.85
N ALA A 357 -15.35 -5.72 14.86
CA ALA A 357 -13.95 -6.09 14.67
C ALA A 357 -13.44 -5.57 13.32
N PRO A 358 -12.14 -5.21 13.20
CA PRO A 358 -11.56 -4.68 11.97
C PRO A 358 -11.62 -5.68 10.82
N PRO A 359 -11.37 -5.26 9.56
CA PRO A 359 -11.35 -6.15 8.40
C PRO A 359 -10.58 -7.44 8.66
N ARG A 360 -11.18 -8.58 8.28
CA ARG A 360 -10.64 -9.93 8.48
C ARG A 360 -10.35 -10.30 9.95
N GLN A 361 -10.86 -9.52 10.91
CA GLN A 361 -10.55 -9.62 12.34
C GLN A 361 -9.03 -9.59 12.59
N ARG A 362 -8.32 -8.64 11.98
CA ARG A 362 -6.87 -8.47 12.14
C ARG A 362 -6.51 -7.04 12.47
N LEU A 363 -5.60 -6.89 13.44
CA LEU A 363 -4.73 -5.72 13.52
C LEU A 363 -3.58 -5.89 12.56
N LEU A 364 -3.23 -4.80 11.87
CA LEU A 364 -2.15 -4.74 10.91
C LEU A 364 -1.03 -3.89 11.51
N LEU A 365 0.18 -4.43 11.51
CA LEU A 365 1.36 -3.76 12.06
C LEU A 365 2.52 -3.89 11.09
N TRP A 366 3.52 -3.05 11.28
CA TRP A 366 4.76 -3.11 10.51
C TRP A 366 5.97 -3.05 11.41
N THR A 367 6.99 -3.84 11.12
CA THR A 367 8.26 -3.81 11.84
C THR A 367 9.43 -3.92 10.85
N ASP A 368 10.53 -3.25 11.19
CA ASP A 368 11.81 -3.40 10.48
C ASP A 368 12.72 -4.44 11.19
N THR A 369 12.18 -5.18 12.16
CA THR A 369 12.88 -6.23 12.92
C THR A 369 12.32 -7.60 12.59
N LEU A 370 13.18 -8.55 12.25
CA LEU A 370 12.80 -9.95 12.09
C LEU A 370 12.66 -10.63 13.47
N VAL A 371 11.45 -11.09 13.79
CA VAL A 371 11.17 -11.92 14.97
C VAL A 371 10.46 -13.18 14.50
N ARG A 372 11.15 -14.34 14.56
CA ARG A 372 10.65 -15.61 13.99
C ARG A 372 9.38 -16.13 14.68
N PHE A 373 9.33 -16.01 16.01
CA PHE A 373 8.19 -16.43 16.84
C PHE A 373 7.76 -15.26 17.72
N PRO A 374 7.06 -14.26 17.17
CA PRO A 374 6.75 -13.03 17.89
C PRO A 374 5.77 -13.29 19.04
N LYS A 375 6.15 -12.88 20.26
CA LYS A 375 5.27 -12.81 21.43
C LYS A 375 4.68 -11.41 21.51
N VAL A 376 3.51 -11.24 20.91
CA VAL A 376 2.76 -9.98 20.86
C VAL A 376 2.16 -9.70 22.23
N THR A 377 2.27 -8.46 22.70
CA THR A 377 1.67 -7.98 23.94
C THR A 377 0.75 -6.81 23.67
N VAL A 378 -0.35 -6.75 24.41
CA VAL A 378 -1.24 -5.61 24.49
C VAL A 378 -1.14 -5.07 25.91
N SER A 379 -0.84 -3.78 26.03
CA SER A 379 -0.68 -3.10 27.31
C SER A 379 -1.61 -1.90 27.42
N GLN A 380 -2.18 -1.67 28.59
CA GLN A 380 -3.06 -0.54 28.89
C GLN A 380 -2.82 -0.09 30.33
N GLY A 381 -2.73 1.23 30.57
CA GLY A 381 -2.44 1.78 31.91
C GLY A 381 -1.16 1.21 32.55
N GLY A 382 -0.13 0.92 31.76
CA GLY A 382 1.15 0.36 32.22
C GLY A 382 1.13 -1.15 32.54
N ARG A 383 0.00 -1.86 32.32
CA ARG A 383 -0.13 -3.30 32.59
C ARG A 383 -0.33 -4.05 31.28
N VAL A 384 0.29 -5.22 31.15
CA VAL A 384 0.00 -6.14 30.04
C VAL A 384 -1.37 -6.77 30.29
N VAL A 385 -2.33 -6.50 29.40
CA VAL A 385 -3.69 -7.03 29.47
C VAL A 385 -3.84 -8.31 28.65
N ALA A 386 -3.02 -8.50 27.61
CA ALA A 386 -2.99 -9.74 26.84
C ALA A 386 -1.60 -10.01 26.26
N ALA A 387 -1.29 -11.30 26.07
CA ALA A 387 -0.07 -11.72 25.40
C ALA A 387 -0.32 -12.98 24.55
N ARG A 388 0.24 -13.03 23.34
CA ARG A 388 0.10 -14.18 22.44
C ARG A 388 1.34 -14.40 21.59
N THR A 389 1.84 -15.62 21.58
CA THR A 389 2.87 -16.04 20.62
C THR A 389 2.21 -16.45 19.31
N LEU A 390 2.69 -15.90 18.19
CA LEU A 390 2.18 -16.24 16.85
C LEU A 390 3.15 -17.19 16.12
N PRO A 391 2.64 -18.17 15.34
CA PRO A 391 3.46 -19.16 14.66
C PRO A 391 4.05 -18.66 13.33
N TRP A 392 3.81 -17.39 12.96
CA TRP A 392 4.42 -16.75 11.79
C TRP A 392 5.28 -15.57 12.20
N ALA A 393 6.38 -15.38 11.49
CA ALA A 393 7.34 -14.35 11.78
C ALA A 393 6.78 -12.93 11.56
N ALA A 394 7.14 -12.01 12.46
CA ALA A 394 7.15 -10.59 12.15
C ALA A 394 8.41 -10.31 11.34
N SER A 395 8.28 -9.71 10.15
CA SER A 395 9.40 -9.57 9.21
C SER A 395 9.36 -8.22 8.51
N PRO A 396 10.52 -7.62 8.21
CA PRO A 396 10.59 -6.41 7.39
C PRO A 396 9.99 -6.63 6.00
N GLY A 397 9.51 -5.55 5.38
CA GLY A 397 8.99 -5.57 4.01
C GLY A 397 7.54 -6.03 3.86
N ARG A 398 6.87 -6.46 4.95
CA ARG A 398 5.48 -6.94 4.89
C ARG A 398 4.64 -6.56 6.09
N VAL A 399 3.33 -6.48 5.85
CA VAL A 399 2.33 -6.27 6.89
C VAL A 399 2.26 -7.51 7.82
N PHE A 400 2.54 -7.29 9.10
CA PHE A 400 2.38 -8.26 10.16
C PHE A 400 0.94 -8.24 10.68
N ARG A 401 0.29 -9.40 10.69
CA ARG A 401 -1.13 -9.53 11.04
C ARG A 401 -1.29 -10.17 12.39
N VAL A 402 -1.98 -9.50 13.30
CA VAL A 402 -2.28 -9.99 14.65
C VAL A 402 -3.79 -10.26 14.76
N PRO A 403 -4.22 -11.44 15.25
CA PRO A 403 -5.63 -11.72 15.46
C PRO A 403 -6.29 -10.70 16.40
N TRP A 404 -7.43 -10.14 15.99
CA TRP A 404 -8.19 -9.15 16.78
C TRP A 404 -8.58 -9.66 18.18
N SER A 405 -8.69 -10.98 18.35
CA SER A 405 -9.00 -11.61 19.65
C SER A 405 -8.03 -11.22 20.77
N ILE A 406 -6.83 -10.70 20.46
CA ILE A 406 -5.88 -10.21 21.47
C ILE A 406 -6.37 -8.93 22.18
N MET A 407 -7.35 -8.22 21.60
CA MET A 407 -7.92 -6.99 22.14
C MET A 407 -9.15 -7.24 23.02
N ARG A 408 -9.49 -8.50 23.31
CA ARG A 408 -10.71 -8.89 24.04
C ARG A 408 -10.82 -8.24 25.42
N ASP A 409 -9.70 -8.18 26.14
CA ASP A 409 -9.66 -7.72 27.54
C ASP A 409 -9.24 -6.25 27.66
N VAL A 410 -9.28 -5.50 26.55
CA VAL A 410 -9.08 -4.05 26.55
C VAL A 410 -10.31 -3.37 27.13
N ASP A 411 -10.07 -2.46 28.07
CA ASP A 411 -11.11 -1.65 28.70
C ASP A 411 -11.14 -0.27 28.04
N PRO A 412 -12.16 0.09 27.24
CA PRO A 412 -12.21 1.38 26.55
C PRO A 412 -12.19 2.60 27.48
N SER A 413 -12.44 2.44 28.78
CA SER A 413 -12.40 3.53 29.77
C SER A 413 -10.99 3.82 30.33
N ARG A 414 -10.00 2.96 30.08
CA ARG A 414 -8.65 3.01 30.72
C ARG A 414 -7.56 3.68 29.87
N GLY A 415 -7.94 4.56 28.94
CA GLY A 415 -6.99 5.30 28.11
C GLY A 415 -6.29 4.43 27.05
N PRO A 416 -5.30 4.97 26.32
CA PRO A 416 -4.77 4.35 25.10
C PRO A 416 -4.19 2.96 25.32
N VAL A 417 -4.28 2.14 24.29
CA VAL A 417 -3.74 0.78 24.25
C VAL A 417 -2.50 0.74 23.39
N THR A 418 -1.50 0.00 23.84
CA THR A 418 -0.24 -0.15 23.15
C THR A 418 0.01 -1.61 22.77
N VAL A 419 0.34 -1.86 21.50
CA VAL A 419 0.66 -3.19 20.96
C VAL A 419 2.16 -3.29 20.69
N GLY A 420 2.83 -4.28 21.29
CA GLY A 420 4.28 -4.44 21.24
C GLY A 420 4.73 -5.90 21.10
N LEU A 421 6.05 -6.13 21.16
CA LEU A 421 6.65 -7.47 21.19
C LEU A 421 7.48 -7.66 22.46
N ALA A 422 7.12 -8.63 23.30
CA ALA A 422 7.86 -8.94 24.53
C ALA A 422 9.24 -9.57 24.28
N ASN A 423 9.43 -10.21 23.13
CA ASN A 423 10.67 -10.91 22.77
C ASN A 423 11.41 -10.28 21.59
N ALA A 424 11.12 -9.01 21.28
CA ALA A 424 12.02 -8.22 20.47
C ALA A 424 13.20 -7.79 21.36
N THR A 425 14.39 -8.33 21.13
CA THR A 425 15.60 -7.87 21.82
C THR A 425 15.73 -6.36 21.68
N ARG A 426 15.85 -5.64 22.81
CA ARG A 426 16.16 -4.20 22.84
C ARG A 426 17.62 -3.96 22.44
N THR A 427 18.06 -4.34 21.23
CA THR A 427 19.38 -3.94 20.72
C THR A 427 19.53 -4.29 19.24
N ALA A 428 20.09 -3.33 18.48
CA ALA A 428 20.72 -3.58 17.19
C ALA A 428 21.83 -4.64 17.38
N PRO A 429 21.95 -5.64 16.49
CA PRO A 429 23.11 -6.52 16.55
C PRO A 429 24.28 -5.81 15.86
N ALA A 430 25.17 -5.21 16.67
CA ALA A 430 26.58 -5.41 16.40
C ALA A 430 26.85 -6.90 16.62
N LEU A 431 27.58 -7.55 15.69
CA LEU A 431 28.62 -8.55 15.95
C LEU A 431 28.94 -9.36 14.68
N ASN A 432 30.19 -9.17 14.23
CA ASN A 432 31.17 -10.16 13.80
C ASN A 432 30.75 -11.26 12.81
N GLY A 433 31.23 -11.11 11.58
CA GLY A 433 31.30 -12.16 10.58
C GLY A 433 31.83 -11.61 9.26
N VAL A 434 33.14 -11.40 9.17
CA VAL A 434 33.83 -10.99 7.93
C VAL A 434 33.67 -12.10 6.89
N GLY A 435 32.72 -11.94 5.98
CA GLY A 435 32.65 -12.68 4.72
C GLY A 435 33.24 -11.82 3.61
N GLN A 436 34.54 -11.96 3.34
CA GLN A 436 35.18 -11.30 2.20
C GLN A 436 34.56 -11.78 0.89
N TYR A 437 34.01 -10.85 0.12
CA TYR A 437 33.66 -11.05 -1.28
C TYR A 437 34.96 -11.04 -2.10
N ILE A 438 35.33 -12.19 -2.67
CA ILE A 438 36.45 -12.31 -3.62
C ILE A 438 35.85 -12.18 -5.04
N PRO A 439 36.19 -11.14 -5.82
CA PRO A 439 35.77 -11.08 -7.21
C PRO A 439 36.53 -12.15 -8.02
N ALA A 440 35.79 -12.94 -8.80
CA ALA A 440 36.36 -13.83 -9.79
C ALA A 440 37.18 -13.01 -10.80
N ARG A 441 38.49 -13.27 -10.86
CA ARG A 441 39.36 -12.72 -11.90
C ARG A 441 38.95 -13.33 -13.24
N CYS A 442 38.72 -12.47 -14.23
CA CYS A 442 38.68 -12.88 -15.63
C CYS A 442 40.09 -13.34 -16.03
N SER A 443 40.17 -14.56 -16.55
CA SER A 443 41.23 -15.04 -17.45
C SER A 443 40.62 -15.21 -18.83
#